data_AF-X1VFI1-F1
#
_entry.id   AF-X1VFI1-F1
#
_cell.length_a   1.000
_cell.length_b   1.000
_cell.length_c   1.000
_cell.angle_alpha   90.00
_cell.angle_beta   90.00
_cell.angle_gamma   90.00
#
_symmetry.space_group_name_H-M   'P 1'
#
loop_
_entity.id
_entity.type
_entity.pdbx_description
1 polymer ?
#
loop_
_entity_poly.entity_id
_entity_poly.type
_entity_poly.pdbx_seq_one_letter_code
_entity_poly.pdbx_strand_id
1 'polypeptide(L)'
;YLLVERFLSLLSFIFGQKLSAAHIQPTTMKNGQYSTILPVTRRTQTPNNKVLFPDYIKDIKLSEEIFSALSWFRRGIAERDPIETYSAFMVCLQILARISVPGKAIKTICPHCGEVLSETEQSITSLVRELVTHKLGASKSMFNKIWKARNAIIAHGNAPITPQTLLELTELKFEAGQLALEGIKLSFGIPKAEPPFLTQSFFITDAFMYVD
;
A
#
# COMPACT_ATOMS: atom_id res chain seq x y z
N TYR A 1 -18.22 7.42 5.57
CA TYR A 1 -18.87 6.75 4.43
C TYR A 1 -18.22 7.06 3.07
N LEU A 2 -17.90 8.31 2.72
CA LEU A 2 -17.12 8.68 1.51
C LEU A 2 -15.76 7.93 1.38
N LEU A 3 -15.14 7.64 2.53
CA LEU A 3 -13.93 6.85 2.67
C LEU A 3 -14.11 5.40 2.22
N VAL A 4 -15.27 4.83 2.54
CA VAL A 4 -15.64 3.46 2.24
C VAL A 4 -15.89 3.35 0.74
N GLU A 5 -16.58 4.27 0.08
CA GLU A 5 -16.71 4.24 -1.40
C GLU A 5 -15.38 4.39 -2.16
N ARG A 6 -14.43 5.20 -1.65
CA ARG A 6 -13.09 5.29 -2.24
C ARG A 6 -12.28 4.02 -1.99
N PHE A 7 -12.41 3.42 -0.81
CA PHE A 7 -11.88 2.10 -0.47
C PHE A 7 -12.49 1.01 -1.33
N LEU A 8 -13.79 1.05 -1.62
CA LEU A 8 -14.51 0.10 -2.45
C LEU A 8 -14.26 0.32 -3.93
N SER A 9 -13.98 1.54 -4.38
CA SER A 9 -13.55 1.85 -5.76
C SER A 9 -12.11 1.39 -5.99
N LEU A 10 -11.24 1.56 -4.99
CA LEU A 10 -9.88 1.02 -4.98
C LEU A 10 -9.92 -0.51 -4.94
N LEU A 11 -10.72 -1.10 -4.06
CA LEU A 11 -10.94 -2.54 -4.03
C LEU A 11 -11.53 -3.03 -5.36
N SER A 12 -12.56 -2.39 -5.93
CA SER A 12 -13.14 -2.77 -7.22
C SER A 12 -12.14 -2.69 -8.37
N PHE A 13 -11.22 -1.72 -8.31
CA PHE A 13 -10.07 -1.60 -9.22
C PHE A 13 -9.09 -2.78 -9.06
N ILE A 14 -8.82 -3.26 -7.84
CA ILE A 14 -7.91 -4.39 -7.58
C ILE A 14 -8.63 -5.76 -7.68
N PHE A 15 -9.96 -5.83 -7.57
CA PHE A 15 -10.81 -7.05 -7.67
C PHE A 15 -11.13 -7.45 -9.12
N GLY A 16 -10.45 -6.90 -10.13
CA GLY A 16 -10.48 -7.44 -11.49
C GLY A 16 -11.64 -6.99 -12.38
N GLN A 17 -12.47 -6.03 -11.95
CA GLN A 17 -13.21 -5.25 -12.95
C GLN A 17 -12.24 -4.23 -13.55
N LYS A 18 -11.73 -4.51 -14.76
CA LYS A 18 -11.03 -3.54 -15.60
C LYS A 18 -11.81 -2.21 -15.61
N LEU A 19 -11.46 -1.27 -14.74
CA LEU A 19 -11.52 0.14 -15.10
C LEU A 19 -10.30 0.35 -15.98
N SER A 20 -10.52 0.05 -17.27
CA SER A 20 -9.79 0.67 -18.37
C SER A 20 -9.48 2.11 -17.96
N ALA A 21 -8.19 2.42 -18.02
CA ALA A 21 -7.53 3.62 -17.59
C ALA A 21 -8.33 4.94 -17.76
N ALA A 22 -7.91 5.92 -16.97
CA ALA A 22 -8.27 7.33 -17.02
C ALA A 22 -9.56 7.74 -16.29
N HIS A 23 -9.42 8.86 -15.56
CA HIS A 23 -10.44 9.62 -14.84
C HIS A 23 -10.80 9.16 -13.42
N ILE A 24 -10.12 9.81 -12.47
CA ILE A 24 -10.67 10.30 -11.20
C ILE A 24 -12.15 10.63 -11.39
N GLN A 25 -13.05 9.78 -10.87
CA GLN A 25 -14.48 10.03 -10.96
C GLN A 25 -14.89 11.08 -9.91
N PRO A 26 -15.55 12.18 -10.30
CA PRO A 26 -16.05 13.17 -9.34
C PRO A 26 -17.29 12.60 -8.63
N THR A 27 -17.18 12.42 -7.32
CA THR A 27 -18.32 12.11 -6.45
C THR A 27 -19.02 13.41 -6.07
N THR A 28 -20.34 13.49 -6.29
CA THR A 28 -21.14 14.65 -5.85
C THR A 28 -22.04 14.27 -4.67
N MET A 29 -22.19 15.21 -3.72
CA MET A 29 -23.02 15.05 -2.53
C MET A 29 -24.37 15.76 -2.72
N LYS A 30 -25.48 15.06 -2.54
CA LYS A 30 -26.82 15.66 -2.43
C LYS A 30 -27.59 15.02 -1.28
N ASN A 31 -28.09 15.84 -0.35
CA ASN A 31 -28.96 15.41 0.75
C ASN A 31 -28.36 14.28 1.63
N GLY A 32 -27.05 14.33 1.89
CA GLY A 32 -26.36 13.31 2.70
C GLY A 32 -26.18 11.95 2.00
N GLN A 33 -26.60 11.84 0.74
CA GLN A 33 -26.33 10.70 -0.13
C GLN A 33 -25.26 11.09 -1.17
N TYR A 34 -24.30 10.20 -1.37
CA TYR A 34 -23.24 10.39 -2.36
C TYR A 34 -23.60 9.59 -3.61
N SER A 35 -23.43 10.20 -4.78
CA SER A 35 -23.65 9.54 -6.06
C SER A 35 -22.38 9.57 -6.89
N THR A 36 -21.97 8.41 -7.38
CA THR A 36 -20.88 8.28 -8.34
C THR A 36 -21.46 8.34 -9.75
N ILE A 37 -20.99 9.29 -10.56
CA ILE A 37 -21.42 9.40 -11.95
C ILE A 37 -20.54 8.45 -12.78
N LEU A 38 -21.04 7.23 -13.01
CA LEU A 38 -20.46 6.35 -14.01
C LEU A 38 -20.60 6.98 -15.40
N PRO A 39 -19.60 6.83 -16.29
CA PRO A 39 -19.73 7.19 -17.69
C PRO A 39 -20.97 6.53 -18.31
N VAL A 40 -21.68 7.26 -19.18
CA VAL A 40 -22.96 6.83 -19.78
C VAL A 40 -22.85 5.47 -20.46
N THR A 41 -21.70 5.17 -21.08
CA THR A 41 -21.40 3.91 -21.75
C THR A 41 -21.29 2.70 -20.81
N ARG A 42 -21.00 2.91 -19.52
CA ARG A 42 -20.96 1.83 -18.51
C ARG A 42 -22.27 1.67 -17.75
N ARG A 43 -23.06 2.74 -17.60
CA ARG A 43 -24.42 2.64 -17.01
C ARG A 43 -25.32 1.65 -17.74
N THR A 44 -25.11 1.47 -19.04
CA THR A 44 -25.88 0.55 -19.89
C THR A 44 -25.35 -0.88 -19.89
N GLN A 45 -24.10 -1.12 -19.47
CA GLN A 45 -23.46 -2.44 -19.51
C GLN A 45 -23.33 -3.12 -18.14
N THR A 46 -23.33 -2.35 -17.05
CA THR A 46 -23.33 -2.92 -15.71
C THR A 46 -24.77 -3.27 -15.33
N PRO A 47 -25.16 -4.55 -15.21
CA PRO A 47 -26.47 -4.88 -14.66
C PRO A 47 -26.61 -4.20 -13.29
N ASN A 48 -27.81 -3.76 -12.92
CA ASN A 48 -28.16 -3.18 -11.61
C ASN A 48 -27.93 -4.15 -10.42
N ASN A 49 -27.08 -5.15 -10.59
CA ASN A 49 -26.57 -6.00 -9.54
C ASN A 49 -25.75 -5.11 -8.61
N LYS A 50 -26.37 -4.77 -7.48
CA LYS A 50 -25.70 -4.25 -6.29
C LYS A 50 -24.40 -5.04 -6.14
N VAL A 51 -23.26 -4.36 -6.21
CA VAL A 51 -21.99 -4.96 -5.81
C VAL A 51 -22.14 -5.30 -4.32
N LEU A 52 -22.39 -6.58 -4.02
CA LEU A 52 -22.54 -7.05 -2.66
C LEU A 52 -21.15 -7.36 -2.14
N PHE A 53 -20.71 -6.59 -1.15
CA PHE A 53 -19.47 -6.89 -0.44
C PHE A 53 -19.64 -8.17 0.36
N PRO A 54 -18.60 -9.02 0.42
CA PRO A 54 -18.58 -10.12 1.36
C PRO A 54 -18.90 -9.65 2.77
N ASP A 55 -19.70 -10.41 3.51
CA ASP A 55 -20.21 -9.98 4.81
C ASP A 55 -19.10 -9.64 5.80
N TYR A 56 -17.95 -10.32 5.72
CA TYR A 56 -16.79 -10.05 6.56
C TYR A 56 -16.16 -8.65 6.38
N ILE A 57 -16.41 -7.96 5.25
CA ILE A 57 -15.91 -6.59 5.02
C ILE A 57 -16.78 -5.54 5.72
N LYS A 58 -18.07 -5.85 5.92
CA LYS A 58 -19.05 -4.88 6.45
C LYS A 58 -18.76 -4.47 7.89
N ASP A 59 -18.08 -5.34 8.63
CA ASP A 59 -17.75 -5.14 10.05
C ASP A 59 -16.38 -4.47 10.27
N ILE A 60 -15.64 -4.16 9.20
CA ILE A 60 -14.30 -3.59 9.32
C ILE A 60 -14.38 -2.10 9.66
N LYS A 61 -14.01 -1.75 10.90
CA LYS A 61 -13.79 -0.36 11.31
C LYS A 61 -12.42 0.12 10.84
N LEU A 62 -12.41 1.01 9.86
CA LEU A 62 -11.21 1.69 9.36
C LEU A 62 -10.68 2.66 10.42
N SER A 63 -9.45 2.44 10.88
CA SER A 63 -8.71 3.46 11.64
C SER A 63 -8.11 4.53 10.70
N GLU A 64 -7.72 5.69 11.24
CA GLU A 64 -7.08 6.75 10.46
C GLU A 64 -5.74 6.29 9.85
N GLU A 65 -5.02 5.40 10.54
CA GLU A 65 -3.76 4.84 10.08
C GLU A 65 -3.98 3.85 8.93
N ILE A 66 -5.01 3.00 9.00
CA ILE A 66 -5.38 2.11 7.88
C ILE A 66 -5.77 2.95 6.66
N PHE A 67 -6.53 4.04 6.85
CA PHE A 67 -6.85 4.96 5.77
C PHE A 67 -5.60 5.61 5.18
N SER A 68 -4.66 6.05 6.03
CA SER A 68 -3.40 6.64 5.59
C SER A 68 -2.57 5.64 4.77
N ALA A 69 -2.47 4.38 5.21
CA ALA A 69 -1.80 3.32 4.46
C ALA A 69 -2.45 3.11 3.08
N LEU A 70 -3.77 3.05 3.00
CA LEU A 70 -4.50 2.94 1.74
C LEU A 70 -4.28 4.13 0.81
N SER A 71 -4.22 5.35 1.35
CA SER A 71 -3.95 6.56 0.57
C SER A 71 -2.57 6.49 -0.10
N TRP A 72 -1.55 6.04 0.65
CA TRP A 72 -0.20 5.84 0.13
C TRP A 72 -0.13 4.69 -0.89
N PHE A 73 -0.82 3.58 -0.63
CA PHE A 73 -0.91 2.48 -1.59
C PHE A 73 -1.54 2.93 -2.92
N ARG A 74 -2.65 3.68 -2.85
CA ARG A 74 -3.30 4.26 -4.03
C ARG A 74 -2.37 5.20 -4.78
N ARG A 75 -1.62 6.06 -4.08
CA ARG A 75 -0.63 6.94 -4.69
C ARG A 75 0.42 6.13 -5.45
N GLY A 76 0.96 5.07 -4.84
CA GLY A 76 1.93 4.19 -5.49
C GLY A 76 1.42 3.54 -6.77
N ILE A 77 0.14 3.14 -6.81
CA ILE A 77 -0.47 2.58 -8.02
C ILE A 77 -0.69 3.65 -9.11
N ALA A 78 -1.01 4.88 -8.72
CA ALA A 78 -1.36 5.95 -9.66
C ALA A 78 -0.14 6.68 -10.24
N GLU A 79 1.01 6.56 -9.59
CA GLU A 79 2.23 7.27 -9.92
C GLU A 79 2.98 6.60 -11.08
N ARG A 80 3.66 7.41 -11.90
CA ARG A 80 4.46 6.92 -13.03
C ARG A 80 5.95 6.92 -12.70
N ASP A 81 6.39 7.88 -11.88
CA ASP A 81 7.78 7.95 -11.46
C ASP A 81 8.15 6.75 -10.56
N PRO A 82 9.21 5.98 -10.88
CA PRO A 82 9.58 4.81 -10.08
C PRO A 82 9.97 5.13 -8.64
N ILE A 83 10.57 6.29 -8.38
CA ILE A 83 11.01 6.71 -7.04
C ILE A 83 9.79 7.02 -6.18
N GLU A 84 8.87 7.83 -6.70
CA GLU A 84 7.63 8.21 -6.02
C GLU A 84 6.72 6.99 -5.81
N THR A 85 6.60 6.13 -6.83
CA THR A 85 5.87 4.85 -6.74
C THR A 85 6.41 3.99 -5.61
N TYR A 86 7.72 3.73 -5.62
CA TYR A 86 8.39 2.90 -4.64
C TYR A 86 8.29 3.49 -3.23
N SER A 87 8.54 4.80 -3.10
CA SER A 87 8.46 5.53 -1.83
C SER A 87 7.06 5.45 -1.23
N ALA A 88 6.02 5.59 -2.06
CA ALA A 88 4.64 5.48 -1.61
C ALA A 88 4.33 4.08 -1.03
N PHE A 89 4.79 3.00 -1.66
CA PHE A 89 4.64 1.65 -1.11
C PHE A 89 5.44 1.45 0.18
N MET A 90 6.64 2.01 0.28
CA MET A 90 7.43 1.92 1.50
C MET A 90 6.80 2.67 2.67
N VAL A 91 6.20 3.84 2.43
CA VAL A 91 5.45 4.57 3.46
C VAL A 91 4.21 3.79 3.88
N CYS A 92 3.49 3.19 2.92
CA CYS A 92 2.38 2.29 3.23
C CYS A 92 2.82 1.15 4.16
N LEU A 93 3.91 0.43 3.84
CA LEU A 93 4.46 -0.64 4.66
C LEU A 93 4.87 -0.18 6.07
N GLN A 94 5.44 1.03 6.20
CA GLN A 94 5.80 1.59 7.50
C GLN A 94 4.57 1.84 8.38
N ILE A 95 3.49 2.38 7.80
CA ILE A 95 2.23 2.59 8.52
C ILE A 95 1.63 1.24 8.94
N LEU A 96 1.55 0.29 8.01
CA LEU A 96 1.03 -1.05 8.27
C LEU A 96 1.82 -1.79 9.35
N ALA A 97 3.15 -1.60 9.40
CA ALA A 97 4.00 -2.21 10.41
C ALA A 97 3.68 -1.68 11.82
N ARG A 98 3.42 -0.37 11.96
CA ARG A 98 3.02 0.22 13.24
C ARG A 98 1.67 -0.31 13.75
N ILE A 99 0.76 -0.61 12.84
CA ILE A 99 -0.58 -1.13 13.16
C ILE A 99 -0.50 -2.63 13.51
N SER A 100 0.25 -3.39 12.73
CA SER A 100 0.19 -4.86 12.72
C SER A 100 1.23 -5.55 13.61
N VAL A 101 2.28 -4.82 14.01
CA VAL A 101 3.36 -5.33 14.86
C VAL A 101 3.29 -4.62 16.21
N PRO A 102 3.08 -5.35 17.32
CA PRO A 102 3.06 -4.74 18.64
C PRO A 102 4.44 -4.14 18.94
N GLY A 103 4.47 -2.84 19.23
CA GLY A 103 5.69 -2.16 19.62
C GLY A 103 6.25 -2.77 20.90
N LYS A 104 7.51 -3.21 20.87
CA LYS A 104 8.22 -3.66 22.07
C LYS A 104 9.09 -2.52 22.57
N ALA A 105 9.01 -2.25 23.87
CA ALA A 105 9.96 -1.39 24.52
C ALA A 105 11.31 -2.12 24.64
N ILE A 106 12.36 -1.52 24.11
CA ILE A 106 13.74 -2.01 24.20
C ILE A 106 14.37 -1.33 25.41
N LYS A 107 14.64 -2.13 26.44
CA LYS A 107 15.32 -1.68 27.66
C LYS A 107 16.81 -1.92 27.53
N THR A 108 17.59 -0.86 27.68
CA THR A 108 19.04 -0.94 27.83
C THR A 108 19.34 -1.15 29.31
N ILE A 109 19.99 -2.26 29.66
CA ILE A 109 20.29 -2.61 31.04
C ILE A 109 21.79 -2.41 31.29
N CYS A 110 22.14 -1.79 32.42
CA CYS A 110 23.53 -1.66 32.84
C CYS A 110 24.10 -3.05 33.14
N PRO A 111 25.20 -3.47 32.50
CA PRO A 111 25.77 -4.80 32.73
C PRO A 111 26.36 -5.00 34.12
N HIS A 112 26.62 -3.91 34.88
CA HIS A 112 27.22 -3.97 36.21
C HIS A 112 26.20 -3.98 37.35
N CYS A 113 25.18 -3.13 37.30
CA CYS A 113 24.19 -3.00 38.38
C CYS A 113 22.80 -3.55 38.03
N GLY A 114 22.54 -3.91 36.76
CA GLY A 114 21.23 -4.40 36.33
C GLY A 114 20.13 -3.34 36.23
N GLU A 115 20.45 -2.06 36.47
CA GLU A 115 19.48 -0.96 36.32
C GLU A 115 19.16 -0.68 34.85
N VAL A 116 17.92 -0.26 34.58
CA VAL A 116 17.49 0.17 33.24
C VAL A 116 18.03 1.57 32.98
N LEU A 117 18.97 1.67 32.04
CA LEU A 117 19.61 2.93 31.63
C LEU A 117 18.73 3.75 30.67
N SER A 118 17.98 3.07 29.80
CA SER A 118 17.07 3.71 28.88
C SER A 118 15.99 2.75 28.40
N GLU A 119 14.84 3.29 28.06
CA GLU A 119 13.75 2.56 27.41
C GLU A 119 13.43 3.30 26.11
N THR A 120 13.59 2.61 24.99
CA THR A 120 13.35 3.16 23.66
C THR A 120 12.36 2.29 22.90
N GLU A 121 11.52 2.92 22.09
CA GLU A 121 10.62 2.17 21.21
C GLU A 121 11.40 1.46 20.11
N GLN A 122 10.91 0.28 19.71
CA GLN A 122 11.46 -0.48 18.59
C GLN A 122 11.47 0.38 17.31
N SER A 123 12.63 0.43 16.65
CA SER A 123 12.79 1.21 15.42
C SER A 123 11.84 0.77 14.30
N ILE A 124 11.41 1.72 13.47
CA ILE A 124 10.51 1.44 12.33
C ILE A 124 11.08 0.37 11.38
N THR A 125 12.40 0.35 11.19
CA THR A 125 13.10 -0.71 10.43
C THR A 125 12.80 -2.10 10.99
N SER A 126 12.81 -2.24 12.31
CA SER A 126 12.59 -3.51 12.98
C SER A 126 11.12 -3.92 12.91
N LEU A 127 10.19 -2.97 13.06
CA LEU A 127 8.76 -3.21 12.87
C LEU A 127 8.44 -3.66 11.43
N VAL A 128 8.99 -2.97 10.42
CA VAL A 128 8.78 -3.35 9.01
C VAL A 128 9.40 -4.71 8.71
N ARG A 129 10.59 -5.00 9.26
CA ARG A 129 11.20 -6.33 9.14
C ARG A 129 10.28 -7.39 9.71
N GLU A 130 9.74 -7.18 10.90
CA GLU A 130 8.84 -8.13 11.57
C GLU A 130 7.56 -8.36 10.77
N LEU A 131 6.93 -7.29 10.25
CA LEU A 131 5.81 -7.39 9.33
C LEU A 131 6.18 -8.23 8.09
N VAL A 132 7.20 -7.82 7.35
CA VAL A 132 7.54 -8.42 6.05
C VAL A 132 7.98 -9.87 6.17
N THR A 133 8.85 -10.20 7.13
CA THR A 133 9.42 -11.56 7.21
C THR A 133 8.56 -12.52 8.03
N HIS A 134 7.94 -12.07 9.13
CA HIS A 134 7.21 -12.97 10.03
C HIS A 134 5.71 -12.99 9.77
N LYS A 135 5.09 -11.85 9.48
CA LYS A 135 3.63 -11.78 9.25
C LYS A 135 3.26 -12.07 7.80
N LEU A 136 4.01 -11.54 6.83
CA LEU A 136 3.75 -11.72 5.39
C LEU A 136 4.49 -12.92 4.78
N GLY A 137 5.49 -13.45 5.48
CA GLY A 137 6.22 -14.66 5.08
C GLY A 137 7.27 -14.44 3.98
N ALA A 138 7.70 -13.20 3.74
CA ALA A 138 8.76 -12.94 2.78
C ALA A 138 10.14 -13.36 3.33
N SER A 139 11.08 -13.66 2.43
CA SER A 139 12.44 -14.03 2.84
C SER A 139 13.19 -12.83 3.43
N LYS A 140 14.15 -13.10 4.32
CA LYS A 140 15.09 -12.08 4.83
C LYS A 140 15.86 -11.40 3.69
N SER A 141 16.18 -12.15 2.64
CA SER A 141 16.83 -11.61 1.43
C SER A 141 15.95 -10.59 0.72
N MET A 142 14.66 -10.86 0.55
CA MET A 142 13.70 -9.92 -0.02
C MET A 142 13.62 -8.63 0.82
N PHE A 143 13.47 -8.77 2.15
CA PHE A 143 13.48 -7.61 3.04
C PHE A 143 14.74 -6.76 2.89
N ASN A 144 15.92 -7.40 2.87
CA ASN A 144 17.19 -6.69 2.73
C ASN A 144 17.28 -5.92 1.41
N LYS A 145 16.81 -6.50 0.30
CA LYS A 145 16.76 -5.83 -1.01
C LYS A 145 15.88 -4.59 -0.96
N ILE A 146 14.62 -4.72 -0.54
CA ILE A 146 13.68 -3.59 -0.54
C ILE A 146 14.12 -2.50 0.45
N TRP A 147 14.68 -2.87 1.60
CA TRP A 147 15.12 -1.90 2.60
C TRP A 147 16.38 -1.16 2.16
N LYS A 148 17.31 -1.85 1.50
CA LYS A 148 18.49 -1.24 0.87
C LYS A 148 18.08 -0.23 -0.18
N ALA A 149 17.16 -0.58 -1.08
CA ALA A 149 16.67 0.32 -2.13
C ALA A 149 15.95 1.56 -1.54
N ARG A 150 15.15 1.39 -0.48
CA ARG A 150 14.56 2.50 0.29
C ARG A 150 15.63 3.42 0.86
N ASN A 151 16.67 2.84 1.44
CA ASN A 151 17.76 3.62 2.02
C ASN A 151 18.59 4.33 0.95
N ALA A 152 18.74 3.76 -0.25
CA ALA A 152 19.33 4.49 -1.36
C ALA A 152 18.51 5.77 -1.64
N ILE A 153 17.19 5.69 -1.76
CA ILE A 153 16.37 6.90 -1.99
C ILE A 153 16.50 7.93 -0.85
N ILE A 154 16.40 7.48 0.41
CA ILE A 154 16.24 8.39 1.56
C ILE A 154 17.56 8.85 2.17
N ALA A 155 18.60 8.01 2.18
CA ALA A 155 19.89 8.35 2.78
C ALA A 155 20.79 9.20 1.85
N HIS A 156 20.43 9.33 0.57
CA HIS A 156 21.14 10.18 -0.38
C HIS A 156 20.77 11.66 -0.22
N GLY A 157 20.89 12.23 0.99
CA GLY A 157 20.66 13.66 1.27
C GLY A 157 21.38 14.58 0.28
N ASN A 158 20.69 14.93 -0.81
CA ASN A 158 21.17 15.62 -2.01
C ASN A 158 22.16 14.89 -2.93
N ALA A 159 22.41 13.59 -2.78
CA ALA A 159 23.21 12.84 -3.75
C ALA A 159 22.33 12.43 -4.96
N PRO A 160 22.82 12.58 -6.20
CA PRO A 160 22.03 12.29 -7.39
C PRO A 160 21.69 10.80 -7.48
N ILE A 161 20.43 10.50 -7.75
CA ILE A 161 19.95 9.14 -7.98
C ILE A 161 20.57 8.63 -9.28
N THR A 162 21.27 7.50 -9.20
CA THR A 162 21.94 6.92 -10.37
C THR A 162 20.96 6.15 -11.26
N PRO A 163 21.25 5.99 -12.57
CA PRO A 163 20.45 5.13 -13.45
C PRO A 163 20.31 3.68 -12.93
N GLN A 164 21.36 3.15 -12.28
CA GLN A 164 21.33 1.83 -11.68
C GLN A 164 20.33 1.74 -10.52
N THR A 165 20.24 2.79 -9.70
CA THR A 165 19.23 2.89 -8.64
C THR A 165 17.83 2.94 -9.23
N LEU A 166 17.60 3.73 -10.29
CA LEU A 166 16.31 3.78 -10.97
C LEU A 166 15.87 2.42 -11.53
N LEU A 167 16.81 1.66 -12.11
CA LEU A 167 16.55 0.31 -12.60
C LEU A 167 16.16 -0.63 -11.44
N GLU A 168 16.93 -0.64 -10.35
CA GLU A 168 16.66 -1.45 -9.16
C GLU A 168 15.27 -1.10 -8.55
N LEU A 169 14.88 0.17 -8.53
CA LEU A 169 13.56 0.59 -8.06
C LEU A 169 12.43 0.17 -9.00
N THR A 170 12.67 0.23 -10.31
CA THR A 170 11.70 -0.19 -11.32
C THR A 170 11.43 -1.69 -11.23
N GLU A 171 12.45 -2.48 -10.91
CA GLU A 171 12.32 -3.91 -10.64
C GLU A 171 11.55 -4.13 -9.33
N LEU A 172 12.00 -3.54 -8.22
CA LEU A 172 11.50 -3.83 -6.87
C LEU A 172 10.12 -3.22 -6.54
N LYS A 173 9.61 -2.26 -7.33
CA LYS A 173 8.32 -1.61 -7.05
C LYS A 173 7.15 -2.60 -7.05
N PHE A 174 7.22 -3.66 -7.86
CA PHE A 174 6.18 -4.66 -7.91
C PHE A 174 6.14 -5.48 -6.61
N GLU A 175 7.29 -5.94 -6.12
CA GLU A 175 7.42 -6.67 -4.87
C GLU A 175 7.03 -5.80 -3.68
N ALA A 176 7.45 -4.53 -3.66
CA ALA A 176 7.04 -3.57 -2.64
C ALA A 176 5.51 -3.36 -2.64
N GLY A 177 4.91 -3.22 -3.84
CA GLY A 177 3.47 -3.12 -4.02
C GLY A 177 2.73 -4.39 -3.57
N GLN A 178 3.25 -5.58 -3.89
CA GLN A 178 2.67 -6.85 -3.44
C GLN A 178 2.69 -6.97 -1.92
N LEU A 179 3.83 -6.68 -1.27
CA LEU A 179 3.93 -6.69 0.18
C LEU A 179 2.99 -5.67 0.84
N ALA A 180 2.86 -4.48 0.25
CA ALA A 180 1.91 -3.47 0.73
C ALA A 180 0.46 -3.95 0.62
N LEU A 181 0.09 -4.57 -0.50
CA LEU A 181 -1.24 -5.16 -0.69
C LEU A 181 -1.52 -6.29 0.31
N GLU A 182 -0.54 -7.17 0.54
CA GLU A 182 -0.66 -8.25 1.52
C GLU A 182 -0.79 -7.71 2.95
N GLY A 183 -0.05 -6.65 3.31
CA GLY A 183 -0.19 -5.98 4.60
C GLY A 183 -1.54 -5.28 4.78
N ILE A 184 -2.08 -4.69 3.70
CA ILE A 184 -3.47 -4.21 3.67
C ILE A 184 -4.40 -5.38 3.95
N LYS A 185 -4.33 -6.47 3.18
CA LYS A 185 -5.20 -7.64 3.35
C LYS A 185 -5.14 -8.19 4.78
N LEU A 186 -3.95 -8.30 5.35
CA LEU A 186 -3.76 -8.68 6.75
C LEU A 186 -4.51 -7.75 7.71
N SER A 187 -4.40 -6.43 7.50
CA SER A 187 -5.10 -5.41 8.33
C SER A 187 -6.62 -5.47 8.21
N PHE A 188 -7.13 -5.97 7.07
CA PHE A 188 -8.55 -6.18 6.80
C PHE A 188 -9.03 -7.61 7.14
N GLY A 189 -8.16 -8.50 7.63
CA GLY A 189 -8.50 -9.91 7.85
C GLY A 189 -8.83 -10.68 6.55
N ILE A 190 -8.43 -10.16 5.39
CA ILE A 190 -8.65 -10.80 4.10
C ILE A 190 -7.57 -11.88 3.90
N PRO A 191 -7.93 -13.14 3.59
CA PRO A 191 -6.95 -14.18 3.32
C PRO A 191 -6.03 -13.82 2.15
N LYS A 192 -4.75 -14.20 2.23
CA LYS A 192 -3.76 -13.91 1.18
C LYS A 192 -4.14 -14.51 -0.19
N ALA A 193 -4.82 -15.66 -0.19
CA ALA A 193 -5.27 -16.34 -1.40
C ALA A 193 -6.56 -15.76 -2.02
N GLU A 194 -7.32 -14.95 -1.26
CA GLU A 194 -8.51 -14.30 -1.78
C GLU A 194 -8.14 -13.04 -2.57
N PRO A 195 -8.92 -12.61 -3.56
CA PRO A 195 -8.67 -11.33 -4.16
C PRO A 195 -8.79 -10.21 -3.09
N PRO A 196 -8.17 -9.05 -3.32
CA PRO A 196 -7.67 -8.62 -4.62
C PRO A 196 -6.17 -8.98 -4.85
N PHE A 197 -5.72 -8.93 -6.11
CA PHE A 197 -4.36 -9.28 -6.52
C PHE A 197 -3.71 -8.16 -7.31
N LEU A 198 -2.41 -7.97 -7.10
CA LEU A 198 -1.61 -7.04 -7.88
C LEU A 198 -0.99 -7.76 -9.07
N THR A 199 -1.26 -7.28 -10.29
CA THR A 199 -0.62 -7.75 -11.52
C THR A 199 0.47 -6.78 -11.95
N GLN A 200 1.53 -7.29 -12.61
CA GLN A 200 2.60 -6.42 -13.11
C GLN A 200 2.09 -5.37 -14.10
N SER A 201 1.00 -5.67 -14.81
CA SER A 201 0.36 -4.75 -15.75
C SER A 201 -0.07 -3.41 -15.12
N PHE A 202 -0.29 -3.34 -13.82
CA PHE A 202 -0.58 -2.06 -13.14
C PHE A 202 0.60 -1.09 -13.17
N PHE A 203 1.82 -1.59 -13.37
CA PHE A 203 3.04 -0.81 -13.43
C PHE A 203 3.61 -0.70 -14.85
N ILE A 204 2.90 -1.28 -15.83
CA ILE A 204 3.24 -1.29 -17.25
C ILE A 204 2.22 -0.39 -17.98
N THR A 205 2.42 0.93 -17.94
CA THR A 205 1.76 1.97 -18.79
C THR A 205 2.56 3.27 -18.58
N ASP A 206 3.19 3.98 -19.52
CA ASP A 206 2.75 4.47 -20.84
C ASP A 206 3.94 4.92 -21.74
N ALA A 207 5.00 4.12 -21.91
CA ALA A 207 6.08 4.55 -22.83
C ALA A 207 5.61 4.66 -24.30
N PHE A 208 4.47 4.05 -24.66
CA PHE A 208 3.96 3.99 -26.04
C PHE A 208 2.54 4.58 -26.23
N MET A 209 1.89 5.11 -25.20
CA MET A 209 0.55 5.74 -25.34
C MET A 209 0.59 7.27 -25.53
N TYR A 210 1.79 7.86 -25.65
CA TYR A 210 1.98 9.23 -26.12
C TYR A 210 2.78 9.20 -27.42
N VAL A 211 2.10 8.82 -28.50
CA VAL A 211 2.46 9.30 -29.84
C VAL A 211 1.39 10.34 -30.16
N ASP A 212 1.61 11.56 -29.69
CA ASP A 212 0.99 12.77 -30.26
C ASP A 212 2.11 13.55 -30.98
#